data_AF-A0A174A6N3-F1
#
_entry.id   AF-A0A174A6N3-F1
#
_cell.length_a   1.000
_cell.length_b   1.000
_cell.length_c   1.000
_cell.angle_alpha   90.00
_cell.angle_beta   90.00
_cell.angle_gamma   90.00
#
_symmetry.space_group_name_H-M   'P 1'
#
loop_
_entity.id
_entity.type
_entity.pdbx_description
1 polymer ?
#
loop_
_entity_poly.entity_id
_entity_poly.type
_entity_poly.pdbx_seq_one_letter_code
_entity_poly.pdbx_strand_id
1 'polypeptide(L)'
;MDNVFVTVFLFCFSLLPMAYLRYYPFRVIATPREQHILIVGHLIIFAIEFLLVTALFASGLAPMAGSAFHKLYFICYWPHFFLLVFTIRPFWFRHFFVLGIQGIYAVFLHTVTVLLLKQIWMQTTYFASLYFLCYLGLLLLSFPGMIWLLGKLFTREQLLRGKPTAAFWKYLGFVPLLLTYYQGSMGYATLLQQIQDLSDIHLYMLVSRIILVIIGIVLVLSVRSGYRQVCIMLRAKERSMAIQEQLREIHDYADTMQKEQQKLAIMRHDSRHQLRMLAELIESGHCDEAERQLMAMRKEVERRWALT
;
A
#
# COMPACT_ATOMS: atom_id res chain seq x y z
N MET A 1 7.08 8.87 -46.24
CA MET A 1 6.16 9.73 -45.47
C MET A 1 5.41 8.82 -44.53
N ASP A 2 5.46 9.08 -43.23
CA ASP A 2 4.72 8.31 -42.23
C ASP A 2 3.23 8.25 -42.56
N ASN A 3 2.65 7.04 -42.58
CA ASN A 3 1.22 6.87 -42.75
C ASN A 3 0.52 7.29 -41.45
N VAL A 4 -0.18 8.43 -41.50
CA VAL A 4 -0.85 9.06 -40.36
C VAL A 4 -1.68 8.07 -39.56
N PHE A 5 -2.48 7.24 -40.24
CA PHE A 5 -3.35 6.28 -39.57
C PHE A 5 -2.55 5.21 -38.82
N VAL A 6 -1.48 4.70 -39.42
CA VAL A 6 -0.63 3.67 -38.80
C VAL A 6 0.13 4.25 -37.61
N THR A 7 0.73 5.43 -37.76
CA THR A 7 1.48 6.08 -36.66
C THR A 7 0.58 6.42 -35.49
N VAL A 8 -0.60 6.99 -35.74
CA VAL A 8 -1.57 7.33 -34.69
C VAL A 8 -2.13 6.06 -34.03
N PHE A 9 -2.39 5.01 -34.80
CA PHE A 9 -2.80 3.72 -34.25
C PHE A 9 -1.74 3.15 -33.30
N LEU A 10 -0.47 3.12 -33.72
CA LEU A 10 0.64 2.65 -32.89
C LEU A 10 0.82 3.51 -31.64
N PHE A 11 0.67 4.84 -31.76
CA PHE A 11 0.68 5.75 -30.63
C PHE A 11 -0.43 5.43 -29.62
N CYS A 12 -1.68 5.37 -30.05
CA CYS A 12 -2.81 5.05 -29.16
C CYS A 12 -2.68 3.66 -28.56
N PHE A 13 -2.21 2.68 -29.34
CA PHE A 13 -2.01 1.31 -28.87
C PHE A 13 -0.92 1.23 -27.79
N SER A 14 0.11 2.08 -27.87
CA SER A 14 1.18 2.13 -26.85
C SER A 14 0.69 2.55 -25.46
N LEU A 15 -0.46 3.23 -25.35
CA LEU A 15 -1.04 3.65 -24.08
C LEU A 15 -1.70 2.49 -23.32
N LEU A 16 -2.23 1.49 -24.03
CA LEU A 16 -3.00 0.38 -23.45
C LEU A 16 -2.19 -0.53 -22.51
N PRO A 17 -0.98 -1.03 -22.88
CA PRO A 17 -0.19 -1.85 -21.97
C PRO A 17 0.21 -1.10 -20.69
N MET A 18 0.48 0.21 -20.81
CA MET A 18 0.78 1.06 -19.66
C MET A 18 -0.44 1.23 -18.75
N ALA A 19 -1.63 1.38 -19.33
CA ALA A 19 -2.85 1.46 -18.56
C ALA A 19 -3.16 0.15 -17.81
N TYR A 20 -2.92 -1.01 -18.44
CA TYR A 20 -3.04 -2.32 -17.79
C TYR A 20 -2.04 -2.50 -16.65
N LEU A 21 -0.76 -2.14 -16.84
CA LEU A 21 0.25 -2.19 -15.79
C LEU A 21 -0.15 -1.38 -14.56
N ARG A 22 -0.93 -0.30 -14.73
CA ARG A 22 -1.37 0.56 -13.64
C ARG A 22 -2.48 -0.08 -12.82
N TYR A 23 -3.38 -0.77 -13.50
CA TYR A 23 -4.44 -1.54 -12.89
C TYR A 23 -3.89 -2.76 -12.12
N TYR A 24 -2.84 -3.38 -12.63
CA TYR A 24 -2.35 -4.69 -12.16
C TYR A 24 -2.11 -4.81 -10.63
N PRO A 25 -1.46 -3.85 -9.94
CA PRO A 25 -1.32 -3.88 -8.47
C PRO A 25 -2.63 -3.93 -7.68
N PHE A 26 -3.71 -3.41 -8.26
CA PHE A 26 -5.02 -3.28 -7.61
C PHE A 26 -5.98 -4.43 -7.96
N ARG A 27 -5.58 -5.35 -8.85
CA ARG A 27 -6.42 -6.49 -9.24
C ARG A 27 -6.90 -7.35 -8.06
N VAL A 28 -6.13 -7.36 -6.96
CA VAL A 28 -6.41 -8.15 -5.75
C VAL A 28 -7.66 -7.66 -5.01
N ILE A 29 -8.04 -6.39 -5.23
CA ILE A 29 -9.24 -5.77 -4.62
C ILE A 29 -10.36 -5.51 -5.63
N ALA A 30 -10.05 -5.56 -6.94
CA ALA A 30 -11.00 -5.25 -7.98
C ALA A 30 -12.02 -6.38 -8.17
N THR A 31 -13.30 -6.04 -8.07
CA THR A 31 -14.44 -6.93 -8.36
C THR A 31 -14.55 -7.21 -9.87
N PRO A 32 -15.19 -8.31 -10.30
CA PRO A 32 -15.39 -8.61 -11.73
C PRO A 32 -16.12 -7.49 -12.49
N ARG A 33 -17.03 -6.78 -11.81
CA ARG A 33 -17.75 -5.63 -12.38
C ARG A 33 -16.80 -4.45 -12.65
N GLU A 34 -15.94 -4.11 -11.70
CA GLU A 34 -14.93 -3.05 -11.86
C GLU A 34 -13.94 -3.39 -12.97
N GLN A 35 -13.53 -4.66 -13.07
CA GLN A 35 -12.68 -5.14 -14.17
C GLN A 35 -13.33 -4.93 -15.53
N HIS A 36 -14.61 -5.28 -15.67
CA HIS A 36 -15.35 -5.08 -16.90
C HIS A 36 -15.48 -3.59 -17.25
N ILE A 37 -15.80 -2.74 -16.27
CA ILE A 37 -15.86 -1.28 -16.47
C ILE A 37 -14.51 -0.73 -16.93
N LEU A 38 -13.41 -1.20 -16.34
CA LEU A 38 -12.07 -0.78 -16.75
C LEU A 38 -11.77 -1.22 -18.18
N ILE A 39 -11.97 -2.48 -18.53
CA ILE A 39 -11.68 -2.98 -19.89
C ILE A 39 -12.49 -2.20 -20.92
N VAL A 40 -13.81 -2.11 -20.75
CA VAL A 40 -14.69 -1.39 -21.69
C VAL A 40 -14.35 0.10 -21.72
N GLY A 41 -14.11 0.71 -20.57
CA GLY A 41 -13.75 2.13 -20.50
C GLY A 41 -12.43 2.44 -21.21
N HIS A 42 -11.40 1.60 -21.08
CA HIS A 42 -10.14 1.77 -21.80
C HIS A 42 -10.32 1.62 -23.31
N LEU A 43 -11.17 0.69 -23.77
CA LEU A 43 -11.48 0.53 -25.19
C LEU A 43 -12.23 1.74 -25.77
N ILE A 44 -13.18 2.30 -25.01
CA ILE A 44 -13.91 3.51 -25.42
C ILE A 44 -12.94 4.71 -25.50
N ILE A 45 -12.10 4.90 -24.48
CA ILE A 45 -11.09 5.97 -24.47
C ILE A 45 -10.15 5.80 -25.67
N PHE A 46 -9.64 4.60 -25.93
CA PHE A 46 -8.81 4.31 -27.09
C PHE A 46 -9.49 4.68 -28.41
N ALA A 47 -10.75 4.31 -28.60
CA ALA A 47 -11.49 4.63 -29.83
C ALA A 47 -11.67 6.14 -30.03
N ILE A 48 -12.02 6.87 -28.96
CA ILE A 48 -12.17 8.33 -28.99
C ILE A 48 -10.82 9.00 -29.26
N GLU A 49 -9.76 8.60 -28.57
CA GLU A 49 -8.42 9.14 -28.77
C GLU A 49 -7.89 8.88 -30.18
N PHE A 50 -8.08 7.67 -30.70
CA PHE A 50 -7.69 7.34 -32.06
C PHE A 50 -8.40 8.22 -33.09
N LEU A 51 -9.72 8.43 -32.94
CA LEU A 51 -10.48 9.31 -33.84
C LEU A 51 -10.05 10.76 -33.75
N LEU A 52 -9.92 11.31 -32.53
CA LEU A 52 -9.56 12.71 -32.31
C LEU A 52 -8.12 13.01 -32.76
N VAL A 53 -7.17 12.15 -32.43
CA VAL A 53 -5.77 12.33 -32.81
C VAL A 53 -5.60 12.16 -34.32
N THR A 54 -6.29 11.19 -34.93
CA THR A 54 -6.29 11.03 -36.39
C THR A 54 -6.86 12.26 -37.07
N ALA A 55 -7.99 12.80 -36.60
CA ALA A 55 -8.58 14.02 -37.13
C ALA A 55 -7.65 15.23 -37.00
N LEU A 56 -6.96 15.37 -35.86
CA LEU A 56 -6.01 16.45 -35.61
C LEU A 56 -4.84 16.44 -36.62
N PHE A 57 -4.28 15.28 -36.91
CA PHE A 57 -3.18 15.17 -37.86
C PHE A 57 -3.65 15.20 -39.33
N ALA A 58 -4.79 14.58 -39.65
CA ALA A 58 -5.35 14.58 -41.01
C ALA A 58 -5.80 15.98 -41.46
N SER A 59 -6.25 16.82 -40.52
CA SER A 59 -6.60 18.23 -40.78
C SER A 59 -5.40 19.17 -40.84
N GLY A 60 -4.19 18.68 -40.58
CA GLY A 60 -2.97 19.50 -40.59
C GLY A 60 -2.84 20.48 -39.41
N LEU A 61 -3.72 20.38 -38.40
CA LEU A 61 -3.68 21.22 -37.19
C LEU A 61 -2.44 20.96 -36.34
N ALA A 62 -1.83 19.78 -36.45
CA ALA A 62 -0.59 19.42 -35.78
C ALA A 62 0.45 18.88 -36.77
N PRO A 63 1.73 19.30 -36.68
CA PRO A 63 2.78 18.74 -37.52
C PRO A 63 3.12 17.32 -37.04
N MET A 64 3.44 16.43 -37.99
CA MET A 64 3.97 15.09 -37.72
C MET A 64 5.43 15.14 -37.22
N ALA A 65 5.60 15.76 -36.06
CA ALA A 65 6.87 15.92 -35.36
C ALA A 65 6.74 15.35 -33.94
N GLY A 66 7.83 14.82 -33.38
CA GLY A 66 7.78 14.20 -32.06
C GLY A 66 7.41 15.16 -30.91
N SER A 67 7.54 16.47 -31.11
CA SER A 67 7.07 17.48 -30.14
C SER A 67 5.54 17.49 -30.00
N ALA A 68 4.79 17.20 -31.07
CA ALA A 68 3.35 17.04 -31.04
C ALA A 68 2.95 15.77 -30.27
N PHE A 69 3.60 14.64 -30.57
CA PHE A 69 3.36 13.36 -29.87
C PHE A 69 3.69 13.43 -28.38
N HIS A 70 4.71 14.20 -27.97
CA HIS A 70 5.02 14.42 -26.55
C HIS A 70 3.85 15.08 -25.80
N LYS A 71 3.29 16.16 -26.37
CA LYS A 71 2.12 16.85 -25.79
C LYS A 71 0.91 15.94 -25.75
N LEU A 72 0.69 15.16 -26.82
CA LEU A 72 -0.40 14.19 -26.88
C LEU A 72 -0.24 13.08 -25.84
N TYR A 73 0.98 12.57 -25.59
CA TYR A 73 1.22 11.63 -24.49
C TYR A 73 0.79 12.20 -23.15
N PHE A 74 1.10 13.46 -22.87
CA PHE A 74 0.68 14.09 -21.62
C PHE A 74 -0.85 14.17 -21.51
N ILE A 75 -1.55 14.52 -22.59
CA ILE A 75 -3.01 14.72 -22.61
C ILE A 75 -3.77 13.39 -22.59
N CYS A 76 -3.48 12.47 -23.52
CA CYS A 76 -4.16 11.17 -23.67
C CYS A 76 -3.92 10.20 -22.50
N TYR A 77 -2.92 10.47 -21.66
CA TYR A 77 -2.63 9.63 -20.51
C TYR A 77 -3.58 9.85 -19.33
N TRP A 78 -4.14 11.06 -19.18
CA TRP A 78 -5.02 11.42 -18.07
C TRP A 78 -6.38 10.72 -18.07
N PRO A 79 -7.11 10.58 -19.19
CA PRO A 79 -8.38 9.86 -19.22
C PRO A 79 -8.26 8.43 -18.67
N HIS A 80 -7.22 7.71 -19.09
CA HIS A 80 -6.88 6.37 -18.60
C HIS A 80 -6.59 6.34 -17.09
N PHE A 81 -5.92 7.39 -16.57
CA PHE A 81 -5.64 7.52 -15.14
C PHE A 81 -6.91 7.77 -14.32
N PHE A 82 -7.72 8.74 -14.73
CA PHE A 82 -8.94 9.09 -14.02
C PHE A 82 -9.94 7.94 -14.02
N LEU A 83 -10.07 7.19 -15.12
CA LEU A 83 -10.91 6.00 -15.18
C LEU A 83 -10.54 4.99 -14.09
N LEU A 84 -9.24 4.71 -13.92
CA LEU A 84 -8.77 3.78 -12.88
C LEU A 84 -9.05 4.30 -11.47
N VAL A 85 -8.73 5.56 -11.22
CA VAL A 85 -8.85 6.17 -9.90
C VAL A 85 -10.31 6.31 -9.46
N PHE A 86 -11.21 6.61 -10.39
CA PHE A 86 -12.64 6.70 -10.09
C PHE A 86 -13.30 5.33 -9.91
N THR A 87 -12.80 4.30 -10.59
CA THR A 87 -13.34 2.93 -10.46
C THR A 87 -12.86 2.27 -9.15
N ILE A 88 -11.59 2.44 -8.77
CA ILE A 88 -11.01 1.80 -7.57
C ILE A 88 -10.76 2.86 -6.48
N ARG A 89 -11.83 3.24 -5.74
CA ARG A 89 -11.77 4.20 -4.62
C ARG A 89 -11.54 3.50 -3.26
N PRO A 90 -10.85 4.10 -2.27
CA PRO A 90 -10.30 5.46 -2.22
C PRO A 90 -8.76 5.49 -2.04
N PHE A 91 -7.99 4.82 -2.89
CA PHE A 91 -6.52 4.70 -2.75
C PHE A 91 -5.70 5.72 -3.57
N TRP A 92 -6.11 7.00 -3.57
CA TRP A 92 -5.52 8.07 -4.39
C TRP A 92 -3.99 8.13 -4.38
N PHE A 93 -3.38 8.14 -3.18
CA PHE A 93 -1.92 8.24 -3.05
C PHE A 93 -1.16 7.00 -3.57
N ARG A 94 -1.80 5.82 -3.53
CA ARG A 94 -1.22 4.59 -4.07
C ARG A 94 -1.27 4.58 -5.58
N HIS A 95 -2.33 5.13 -6.18
CA HIS A 95 -2.41 5.37 -7.62
C HIS A 95 -1.31 6.33 -8.08
N PHE A 96 -1.03 7.42 -7.34
CA PHE A 96 0.09 8.32 -7.65
C PHE A 96 1.46 7.65 -7.52
N PHE A 97 1.65 6.77 -6.52
CA PHE A 97 2.90 6.01 -6.40
C PHE A 97 3.15 5.14 -7.64
N VAL A 98 2.14 4.36 -8.03
CA VAL A 98 2.22 3.50 -9.22
C VAL A 98 2.43 4.34 -10.48
N LEU A 99 1.74 5.48 -10.60
CA LEU A 99 1.90 6.43 -11.70
C LEU A 99 3.35 6.90 -11.84
N GLY A 100 4.00 7.25 -10.73
CA GLY A 100 5.39 7.69 -10.76
C GLY A 100 6.35 6.55 -11.11
N ILE A 101 6.17 5.34 -10.59
CA ILE A 101 7.00 4.18 -10.98
C ILE A 101 6.83 3.87 -12.48
N GLN A 102 5.60 3.96 -13.00
CA GLN A 102 5.34 3.83 -14.44
C GLN A 102 6.00 4.93 -15.26
N GLY A 103 6.01 6.17 -14.75
CA GLY A 103 6.71 7.27 -15.40
C GLY A 103 8.22 7.02 -15.50
N ILE A 104 8.85 6.49 -14.43
CA ILE A 104 10.29 6.16 -14.44
C ILE A 104 10.57 5.15 -15.55
N TYR A 105 9.75 4.11 -15.61
CA TYR A 105 9.84 3.06 -16.60
C TYR A 105 9.61 3.55 -18.03
N ALA A 106 8.56 4.36 -18.25
CA ALA A 106 8.23 4.92 -19.57
C ALA A 106 9.37 5.79 -20.10
N VAL A 107 9.89 6.72 -19.29
CA VAL A 107 10.98 7.61 -19.69
C VAL A 107 12.24 6.81 -20.02
N PHE A 108 12.58 5.80 -19.22
CA PHE A 108 13.71 4.91 -19.52
C PHE A 108 13.53 4.19 -20.87
N LEU A 109 12.36 3.59 -21.10
CA LEU A 109 12.06 2.90 -22.37
C LEU A 109 12.12 3.85 -23.56
N HIS A 110 11.57 5.06 -23.44
CA HIS A 110 11.66 6.07 -24.50
C HIS A 110 13.12 6.43 -24.81
N THR A 111 13.98 6.62 -23.79
CA THR A 111 15.40 6.89 -23.98
C THR A 111 16.11 5.73 -24.68
N VAL A 112 15.91 4.49 -24.23
CA VAL A 112 16.51 3.30 -24.89
C VAL A 112 16.03 3.17 -26.33
N THR A 113 14.74 3.41 -26.58
CA THR A 113 14.16 3.37 -27.94
C THR A 113 14.87 4.36 -28.87
N VAL A 114 15.03 5.62 -28.45
CA VAL A 114 15.73 6.64 -29.24
C VAL A 114 17.18 6.25 -29.48
N LEU A 115 17.90 5.76 -28.48
CA LEU A 115 19.30 5.35 -28.62
C LEU A 115 19.46 4.17 -29.59
N LEU A 116 18.59 3.16 -29.50
CA LEU A 116 18.61 2.02 -30.42
C LEU A 116 18.30 2.47 -31.85
N LEU A 117 17.27 3.29 -32.05
CA LEU A 117 16.94 3.85 -33.36
C LEU A 117 18.10 4.64 -33.96
N LYS A 118 18.77 5.47 -33.16
CA LYS A 118 19.94 6.23 -33.60
C LYS A 118 21.09 5.33 -34.03
N GLN A 119 21.33 4.23 -33.31
CA GLN A 119 22.40 3.27 -33.63
C GLN A 119 22.09 2.43 -34.87
N ILE A 120 20.81 2.11 -35.09
CA ILE A 120 20.36 1.15 -36.10
C ILE A 120 19.96 1.86 -37.41
N TRP A 121 19.47 3.11 -37.39
CA TRP A 121 18.95 3.78 -38.59
C TRP A 121 18.97 5.32 -38.52
N MET A 122 19.83 5.96 -39.33
CA MET A 122 20.03 7.42 -39.26
C MET A 122 19.18 8.24 -40.25
N GLN A 123 18.53 7.63 -41.26
CA GLN A 123 17.84 8.36 -42.33
C GLN A 123 16.66 7.59 -42.94
N THR A 124 15.50 7.54 -42.29
CA THR A 124 14.27 6.99 -42.90
C THR A 124 13.11 7.96 -42.90
N THR A 125 12.27 7.88 -43.94
CA THR A 125 11.06 8.69 -44.14
C THR A 125 9.83 8.18 -43.35
N TYR A 126 10.02 7.20 -42.46
CA TYR A 126 9.00 6.56 -41.61
C TYR A 126 9.39 6.53 -40.11
N PHE A 127 10.16 7.52 -39.68
CA PHE A 127 10.81 7.53 -38.37
C PHE A 127 9.80 7.44 -37.21
N ALA A 128 8.62 8.07 -37.31
CA ALA A 128 7.65 8.07 -36.23
C ALA A 128 6.97 6.70 -36.05
N SER A 129 6.60 6.04 -37.15
CA SER A 129 5.99 4.71 -37.09
C SER A 129 6.98 3.67 -36.54
N LEU A 130 8.23 3.74 -36.99
CA LEU A 130 9.29 2.84 -36.56
C LEU A 130 9.67 3.06 -35.09
N TYR A 131 9.62 4.32 -34.64
CA TYR A 131 9.78 4.67 -33.23
C TYR A 131 8.75 3.97 -32.35
N PHE A 132 7.45 4.11 -32.66
CA PHE A 132 6.41 3.50 -31.85
C PHE A 132 6.45 1.97 -31.91
N LEU A 133 6.79 1.40 -33.06
CA LEU A 133 6.96 -0.04 -33.20
C LEU A 133 8.10 -0.57 -32.31
N CYS A 134 9.25 0.11 -32.34
CA CYS A 134 10.40 -0.24 -31.50
C CYS A 134 10.10 -0.07 -30.01
N TYR A 135 9.47 1.04 -29.63
CA TYR A 135 9.01 1.30 -28.26
C TYR A 135 8.07 0.18 -27.78
N LEU A 136 7.08 -0.19 -28.60
CA LEU A 136 6.14 -1.24 -28.27
C LEU A 136 6.83 -2.60 -28.12
N GLY A 137 7.77 -2.92 -29.01
CA GLY A 137 8.57 -4.14 -28.91
C GLY A 137 9.37 -4.23 -27.61
N LEU A 138 10.06 -3.15 -27.24
CA LEU A 138 10.78 -3.06 -25.96
C LEU A 138 9.85 -3.13 -24.75
N LEU A 139 8.69 -2.46 -24.84
CA LEU A 139 7.66 -2.47 -23.81
C LEU A 139 7.13 -3.88 -23.57
N LEU A 140 6.83 -4.64 -24.63
CA LEU A 140 6.39 -6.04 -24.55
C LEU A 140 7.49 -6.95 -24.00
N LEU A 141 8.74 -6.75 -24.43
CA LEU A 141 9.89 -7.54 -23.98
C LEU A 141 10.14 -7.38 -22.46
N SER A 142 10.01 -6.15 -21.96
CA SER A 142 10.23 -5.83 -20.54
C SER A 142 8.96 -5.98 -19.68
N PHE A 143 7.81 -6.28 -20.30
CA PHE A 143 6.50 -6.41 -19.66
C PHE A 143 6.46 -7.46 -18.54
N PRO A 144 7.02 -8.68 -18.69
CA PRO A 144 7.00 -9.70 -17.63
C PRO A 144 7.75 -9.24 -16.37
N GLY A 145 8.86 -8.52 -16.56
CA GLY A 145 9.64 -7.94 -15.45
C GLY A 145 8.84 -6.90 -14.68
N MET A 146 8.13 -6.02 -15.38
CA MET A 146 7.27 -5.02 -14.75
C MET A 146 6.06 -5.64 -14.04
N ILE A 147 5.44 -6.66 -14.62
CA ILE A 147 4.38 -7.44 -13.96
C ILE A 147 4.90 -8.05 -12.66
N TRP A 148 6.11 -8.60 -12.65
CA TRP A 148 6.72 -9.15 -11.45
C TRP A 148 7.03 -8.07 -10.40
N LEU A 149 7.46 -6.89 -10.83
CA LEU A 149 7.76 -5.74 -9.97
C LEU A 149 6.49 -5.09 -9.37
N LEU A 150 5.40 -5.00 -10.12
CA LEU A 150 4.15 -4.39 -9.67
C LEU A 150 3.18 -5.39 -9.01
N GLY A 151 3.25 -6.67 -9.37
CA GLY A 151 2.28 -7.69 -8.95
C GLY A 151 2.26 -8.02 -7.47
N LYS A 152 3.38 -7.82 -6.76
CA LYS A 152 3.46 -7.97 -5.29
C LYS A 152 3.61 -6.63 -4.57
N LEU A 153 3.28 -5.52 -5.24
CA LEU A 153 3.42 -4.19 -4.65
C LEU A 153 2.40 -3.98 -3.52
N PHE A 154 1.15 -4.35 -3.75
CA PHE A 154 0.09 -4.27 -2.75
C PHE A 154 -0.46 -5.66 -2.38
N THR A 155 -0.51 -5.96 -1.09
CA THR A 155 -1.26 -7.12 -0.58
C THR A 155 -2.69 -6.71 -0.21
N ARG A 156 -3.63 -7.67 -0.23
CA ARG A 156 -5.03 -7.42 0.14
C ARG A 156 -5.16 -6.77 1.52
N GLU A 157 -4.34 -7.22 2.46
CA GLU A 157 -4.27 -6.70 3.83
C GLU A 157 -3.82 -5.23 3.89
N GLN A 158 -2.83 -4.84 3.07
CA GLN A 158 -2.38 -3.44 2.99
C GLN A 158 -3.48 -2.50 2.50
N LEU A 159 -4.31 -2.97 1.57
CA LEU A 159 -5.42 -2.21 0.99
C LEU A 159 -6.59 -2.13 1.98
N LEU A 160 -6.86 -3.18 2.76
CA LEU A 160 -8.03 -3.22 3.66
C LEU A 160 -7.78 -2.70 5.09
N ARG A 161 -6.60 -2.90 5.70
CA ARG A 161 -6.27 -2.38 7.06
C ARG A 161 -5.75 -0.93 6.99
N GLY A 162 -6.64 0.00 6.68
CA GLY A 162 -6.30 1.38 6.30
C GLY A 162 -5.87 2.37 7.39
N LYS A 163 -5.91 2.06 8.69
CA LYS A 163 -5.81 3.11 9.73
C LYS A 163 -4.40 3.61 10.08
N PRO A 164 -3.36 2.77 10.32
CA PRO A 164 -2.05 3.29 10.70
C PRO A 164 -1.14 3.68 9.51
N THR A 165 -1.42 3.20 8.30
CA THR A 165 -0.55 3.41 7.12
C THR A 165 -1.04 4.52 6.17
N ALA A 166 -2.21 5.12 6.41
CA ALA A 166 -2.77 6.17 5.54
C ALA A 166 -1.91 7.43 5.46
N ALA A 167 -1.30 7.87 6.56
CA ALA A 167 -0.41 9.05 6.58
C ALA A 167 0.90 8.80 5.82
N PHE A 168 1.45 7.59 5.90
CA PHE A 168 2.66 7.18 5.18
C PHE A 168 2.51 7.32 3.66
N TRP A 169 1.35 6.94 3.12
CA TRP A 169 1.08 7.04 1.70
C TRP A 169 0.99 8.48 1.17
N LYS A 170 0.58 9.45 2.01
CA LYS A 170 0.52 10.86 1.60
C LYS A 170 1.87 11.40 1.15
N TYR A 171 2.94 11.02 1.83
CA TYR A 171 4.29 11.46 1.50
C TYR A 171 4.93 10.57 0.44
N LEU A 172 4.87 9.26 0.64
CA LEU A 172 5.53 8.32 -0.26
C LEU A 172 4.93 8.32 -1.67
N GLY A 173 3.62 8.54 -1.79
CA GLY A 173 2.91 8.49 -3.07
C GLY A 173 3.46 9.45 -4.13
N PHE A 174 3.90 10.64 -3.71
CA PHE A 174 4.43 11.65 -4.62
C PHE A 174 5.92 11.49 -4.93
N VAL A 175 6.67 10.70 -4.16
CA VAL A 175 8.15 10.60 -4.32
C VAL A 175 8.53 10.14 -5.74
N PRO A 176 8.01 9.02 -6.28
CA PRO A 176 8.36 8.61 -7.64
C PRO A 176 7.84 9.60 -8.70
N LEU A 177 6.75 10.30 -8.40
CA LEU A 177 6.14 11.27 -9.31
C LEU A 177 6.99 12.56 -9.39
N LEU A 178 7.54 13.02 -8.28
CA LEU A 178 8.47 14.15 -8.26
C LEU A 178 9.79 13.81 -8.98
N LEU A 179 10.31 12.60 -8.77
CA LEU A 179 11.51 12.13 -9.45
C LEU A 179 11.33 12.09 -10.99
N THR A 180 10.18 11.61 -11.45
CA THR A 180 9.84 11.60 -12.88
C THR A 180 9.58 12.97 -13.43
N TYR A 181 8.92 13.85 -12.68
CA TYR A 181 8.71 15.23 -13.09
C TYR A 181 10.03 15.98 -13.25
N TYR A 182 10.94 15.87 -12.28
CA TYR A 182 12.26 16.52 -12.32
C TYR A 182 13.08 16.06 -13.55
N GLN A 183 13.19 14.75 -13.75
CA GLN A 183 13.96 14.20 -14.87
C GLN A 183 13.27 14.33 -16.22
N GLY A 184 11.93 14.25 -16.27
CA GLY A 184 11.12 14.40 -17.46
C GLY A 184 11.08 15.85 -17.96
N SER A 185 10.94 16.81 -17.05
CA SER A 185 10.92 18.23 -17.37
C SER A 185 12.27 18.76 -17.87
N MET A 186 13.40 18.24 -17.36
CA MET A 186 14.73 18.64 -17.84
C MET A 186 15.20 17.89 -19.09
N GLY A 187 14.67 16.69 -19.34
CA GLY A 187 15.26 15.78 -20.33
C GLY A 187 14.46 15.55 -21.61
N TYR A 188 13.12 15.62 -21.58
CA TYR A 188 12.31 15.16 -22.73
C TYR A 188 12.14 16.22 -23.83
N ALA A 189 12.00 17.49 -23.45
CA ALA A 189 11.90 18.61 -24.39
C ALA A 189 13.21 18.81 -25.19
N THR A 190 14.35 18.55 -24.55
CA THR A 190 15.69 18.60 -25.14
C THR A 190 16.02 17.34 -25.93
N LEU A 191 15.53 16.15 -25.53
CA LEU A 191 15.81 14.86 -26.19
C LEU A 191 15.44 14.83 -27.68
N LEU A 192 14.34 15.48 -28.07
CA LEU A 192 13.88 15.46 -29.45
C LEU A 192 14.49 16.59 -30.30
N GLN A 193 14.86 17.70 -29.66
CA GLN A 193 15.56 18.81 -30.29
C GLN A 193 17.07 18.51 -30.46
N GLN A 194 17.66 17.69 -29.58
CA GLN A 194 19.06 17.23 -29.65
C GLN A 194 19.33 16.05 -30.59
N ILE A 195 18.31 15.49 -31.25
CA ILE A 195 18.54 14.53 -32.34
C ILE A 195 19.42 15.16 -33.44
N GLN A 196 19.41 16.50 -33.53
CA GLN A 196 20.22 17.28 -34.48
C GLN A 196 21.62 17.69 -33.99
N ASP A 197 21.94 17.67 -32.68
CA ASP A 197 23.21 18.20 -32.18
C ASP A 197 23.92 17.32 -31.13
N LEU A 198 25.11 16.86 -31.54
CA LEU A 198 26.24 16.25 -30.83
C LEU A 198 26.06 14.97 -29.97
N SER A 199 27.04 14.09 -30.17
CA SER A 199 27.11 12.68 -29.81
C SER A 199 27.32 12.37 -28.31
N ASP A 200 27.80 13.33 -27.49
CA ASP A 200 28.31 13.01 -26.14
C ASP A 200 27.27 13.12 -25.00
N ILE A 201 26.18 13.87 -25.20
CA ILE A 201 25.20 14.14 -24.12
C ILE A 201 24.25 12.94 -23.87
N HIS A 202 24.22 11.97 -24.79
CA HIS A 202 23.25 10.86 -24.79
C HIS A 202 23.59 9.75 -23.79
N LEU A 203 24.88 9.48 -23.55
CA LEU A 203 25.30 8.45 -22.60
C LEU A 203 25.03 8.88 -21.15
N TYR A 204 25.29 10.16 -20.83
CA TYR A 204 24.97 10.72 -19.51
C TYR A 204 23.47 10.65 -19.21
N MET A 205 22.63 10.96 -20.19
CA MET A 205 21.18 10.78 -20.06
C MET A 205 20.82 9.31 -19.78
N LEU A 206 21.36 8.35 -20.54
CA LEU A 206 21.10 6.93 -20.31
C LEU A 206 21.52 6.50 -18.90
N VAL A 207 22.72 6.87 -18.45
CA VAL A 207 23.22 6.57 -17.10
C VAL A 207 22.30 7.16 -16.03
N SER A 208 21.87 8.41 -16.19
CA SER A 208 20.93 9.05 -15.25
C SER A 208 19.59 8.32 -15.17
N ARG A 209 19.11 7.75 -16.29
CA ARG A 209 17.86 6.97 -16.35
C ARG A 209 18.02 5.57 -15.78
N ILE A 210 19.16 4.93 -15.95
CA ILE A 210 19.49 3.65 -15.29
C ILE A 210 19.48 3.84 -13.77
N ILE A 211 20.12 4.90 -13.26
CA ILE A 211 20.11 5.23 -11.84
C ILE A 211 18.67 5.46 -11.36
N LEU A 212 17.84 6.16 -12.14
CA LEU A 212 16.43 6.38 -11.81
C LEU A 212 15.64 5.07 -11.72
N VAL A 213 15.86 4.14 -12.66
CA VAL A 213 15.24 2.81 -12.62
C VAL A 213 15.68 2.03 -11.40
N ILE A 214 16.97 2.07 -11.05
CA ILE A 214 17.50 1.43 -9.83
C ILE A 214 16.80 2.01 -8.59
N ILE A 215 16.69 3.34 -8.49
CA ILE A 215 15.98 4.02 -7.39
C ILE A 215 14.51 3.57 -7.35
N GLY A 216 13.83 3.51 -8.51
CA GLY A 216 12.45 3.03 -8.61
C GLY A 216 12.28 1.60 -8.11
N ILE A 217 13.20 0.69 -8.48
CA ILE A 217 13.22 -0.70 -8.01
C ILE A 217 13.45 -0.76 -6.49
N VAL A 218 14.41 0.00 -5.97
CA VAL A 218 14.69 0.07 -4.53
C VAL A 218 13.47 0.57 -3.77
N LEU A 219 12.79 1.62 -4.25
CA LEU A 219 11.55 2.12 -3.63
C LEU A 219 10.48 1.03 -3.56
N VAL A 220 10.26 0.28 -4.64
CA VAL A 220 9.31 -0.83 -4.66
C VAL A 220 9.72 -1.92 -3.64
N LEU A 221 11.00 -2.27 -3.57
CA LEU A 221 11.50 -3.26 -2.62
C LEU A 221 11.37 -2.78 -1.16
N SER A 222 11.66 -1.51 -0.89
CA SER A 222 11.50 -0.88 0.43
C SER A 222 10.05 -0.87 0.89
N VAL A 223 9.10 -0.61 0.00
CA VAL A 223 7.66 -0.70 0.32
C VAL A 223 7.27 -2.14 0.68
N ARG A 224 7.73 -3.11 -0.11
CA ARG A 224 7.47 -4.54 0.14
C ARG A 224 8.04 -5.00 1.48
N SER A 225 9.29 -4.63 1.78
CA SER A 225 9.95 -5.02 3.03
C SER A 225 9.42 -4.27 4.25
N GLY A 226 9.17 -2.96 4.12
CA GLY A 226 8.69 -2.10 5.20
C GLY A 226 7.32 -2.53 5.72
N TYR A 227 6.41 -2.96 4.83
CA TYR A 227 5.13 -3.51 5.29
C TYR A 227 5.28 -4.81 6.09
N ARG A 228 6.19 -5.70 5.67
CA ARG A 228 6.44 -6.94 6.41
C ARG A 228 6.90 -6.64 7.83
N GLN A 229 7.77 -5.65 8.00
CA GLN A 229 8.24 -5.20 9.31
C GLN A 229 7.10 -4.59 10.16
N VAL A 230 6.26 -3.73 9.58
CA VAL A 230 5.12 -3.13 10.30
C VAL A 230 4.12 -4.20 10.76
N CYS A 231 3.83 -5.22 9.94
CA CYS A 231 2.97 -6.33 10.35
C CYS A 231 3.55 -7.14 11.51
N ILE A 232 4.85 -7.40 11.50
CA ILE A 232 5.54 -8.10 12.61
C ILE A 232 5.43 -7.26 13.88
N MET A 233 5.70 -5.95 13.80
CA MET A 233 5.62 -5.04 14.94
C MET A 233 4.20 -4.93 15.51
N LEU A 234 3.17 -4.86 14.65
CA LEU A 234 1.77 -4.82 15.11
C LEU A 234 1.36 -6.12 15.80
N ARG A 235 1.72 -7.29 15.25
CA ARG A 235 1.45 -8.58 15.91
C ARG A 235 2.20 -8.70 17.24
N ALA A 236 3.43 -8.20 17.33
CA ALA A 236 4.18 -8.16 18.58
C ALA A 236 3.49 -7.25 19.61
N LYS A 237 2.99 -6.08 19.19
CA LYS A 237 2.23 -5.17 20.05
C LYS A 237 0.90 -5.77 20.52
N GLU A 238 0.14 -6.41 19.63
CA GLU A 238 -1.10 -7.12 19.97
C GLU A 238 -0.85 -8.21 21.02
N ARG A 239 0.21 -9.02 20.85
CA ARG A 239 0.63 -10.01 21.84
C ARG A 239 1.02 -9.39 23.18
N SER A 240 1.79 -8.30 23.15
CA SER A 240 2.19 -7.59 24.37
C SER A 240 0.99 -7.05 25.14
N MET A 241 -0.02 -6.50 24.45
CA MET A 241 -1.26 -6.02 25.09
C MET A 241 -2.07 -7.17 25.67
N ALA A 242 -2.18 -8.31 24.97
CA ALA A 242 -2.87 -9.49 25.49
C ALA A 242 -2.19 -10.04 26.76
N ILE A 243 -0.86 -10.08 26.79
CA ILE A 243 -0.10 -10.49 27.97
C ILE A 243 -0.30 -9.50 29.13
N GLN A 244 -0.33 -8.19 28.86
CA GLN A 244 -0.61 -7.18 29.88
C GLN A 244 -2.01 -7.35 30.50
N GLU A 245 -3.01 -7.68 29.68
CA GLU A 245 -4.36 -7.92 30.18
C GLU A 245 -4.41 -9.17 31.08
N GLN A 246 -3.78 -10.27 30.65
CA GLN A 246 -3.68 -11.48 31.48
C GLN A 246 -2.94 -11.22 32.79
N LEU A 247 -1.90 -10.40 32.77
CA LEU A 247 -1.15 -10.04 33.98
C LEU A 247 -2.02 -9.23 34.95
N ARG A 248 -2.88 -8.36 34.41
CA ARG A 248 -3.84 -7.57 35.19
C ARG A 248 -4.88 -8.46 35.85
N GLU A 249 -5.43 -9.43 35.13
CA GLU A 249 -6.38 -10.41 35.69
C GLU A 249 -5.75 -11.25 36.82
N ILE A 250 -4.49 -11.68 36.66
CA ILE A 250 -3.76 -12.42 37.71
C ILE A 250 -3.50 -11.54 38.93
N HIS A 251 -3.16 -10.27 38.71
CA HIS A 251 -2.94 -9.32 39.80
C HIS A 251 -4.23 -9.09 40.60
N ASP A 252 -5.35 -8.86 39.93
CA ASP A 252 -6.66 -8.73 40.58
C ASP A 252 -7.03 -10.00 41.36
N TYR A 253 -6.76 -11.18 40.78
CA TYR A 253 -6.96 -12.46 41.48
C TYR A 253 -6.10 -12.58 42.74
N ALA A 254 -4.81 -12.24 42.67
CA ALA A 254 -3.93 -12.26 43.83
C ALA A 254 -4.40 -11.32 44.95
N ASP A 255 -4.86 -10.12 44.59
CA ASP A 255 -5.43 -9.14 45.53
C ASP A 255 -6.70 -9.67 46.21
N THR A 256 -7.59 -10.33 45.46
CA THR A 256 -8.78 -10.97 46.07
C THR A 256 -8.39 -12.10 47.01
N MET A 257 -7.42 -12.94 46.63
CA MET A 257 -6.94 -14.03 47.46
C MET A 257 -6.29 -13.51 48.75
N GLN A 258 -5.53 -12.42 48.69
CA GLN A 258 -4.93 -11.79 49.87
C GLN A 258 -6.01 -11.24 50.81
N LYS A 259 -7.06 -10.60 50.28
CA LYS A 259 -8.22 -10.14 51.09
C LYS A 259 -8.93 -11.29 51.77
N GLU A 260 -9.16 -12.40 51.08
CA GLU A 260 -9.79 -13.59 51.68
C GLU A 260 -8.89 -14.24 52.74
N GLN A 261 -7.58 -14.33 52.52
CA GLN A 261 -6.65 -14.80 53.54
C GLN A 261 -6.65 -13.90 54.78
N GLN A 262 -6.70 -12.58 54.61
CA GLN A 262 -6.78 -11.63 55.72
C GLN A 262 -8.09 -11.81 56.51
N LYS A 263 -9.22 -11.98 55.83
CA LYS A 263 -10.51 -12.30 56.49
C LYS A 263 -10.43 -13.61 57.27
N LEU A 264 -9.88 -14.67 56.68
CA LEU A 264 -9.71 -15.97 57.35
C LEU A 264 -8.78 -15.88 58.56
N ALA A 265 -7.73 -15.08 58.49
CA ALA A 265 -6.83 -14.85 59.62
C ALA A 265 -7.54 -14.15 60.78
N ILE A 266 -8.35 -13.12 60.49
CA ILE A 266 -9.19 -12.45 61.49
C ILE A 266 -10.19 -13.44 62.10
N MET A 267 -10.90 -14.21 61.28
CA MET A 267 -11.86 -15.21 61.77
C MET A 267 -11.20 -16.29 62.65
N ARG A 268 -9.98 -16.73 62.30
CA ARG A 268 -9.22 -17.71 63.09
C ARG A 268 -8.73 -17.13 64.41
N HIS A 269 -8.40 -15.84 64.44
CA HIS A 269 -8.03 -15.15 65.66
C HIS A 269 -9.24 -15.02 66.60
N ASP A 270 -10.38 -14.56 66.09
CA ASP A 270 -11.62 -14.41 66.86
C ASP A 270 -12.14 -15.75 67.39
N SER A 271 -12.11 -16.81 66.58
CA SER A 271 -12.53 -18.14 67.03
C SER A 271 -11.64 -18.66 68.16
N ARG A 272 -10.33 -18.45 68.10
CA ARG A 272 -9.40 -18.79 69.20
C ARG A 272 -9.69 -17.98 70.46
N HIS A 273 -10.01 -16.69 70.32
CA HIS A 273 -10.37 -15.84 71.46
C HIS A 273 -11.67 -16.32 72.13
N GLN A 274 -12.70 -16.61 71.34
CA GLN A 274 -13.97 -17.13 71.85
C GLN A 274 -13.80 -18.47 72.56
N LEU A 275 -13.00 -19.39 72.00
CA LEU A 275 -12.70 -20.68 72.64
C LEU A 275 -11.95 -20.52 73.96
N ARG A 276 -11.03 -19.55 74.07
CA ARG A 276 -10.34 -19.24 75.33
C ARG A 276 -11.29 -18.68 76.38
N MET A 277 -12.15 -17.73 76.02
CA MET A 277 -13.15 -17.21 76.96
C MET A 277 -14.12 -18.30 77.42
N LEU A 278 -14.54 -19.19 76.52
CA LEU A 278 -15.38 -20.33 76.87
C LEU A 278 -14.67 -21.26 77.87
N ALA A 279 -13.37 -21.53 77.65
CA ALA A 279 -12.57 -22.34 78.57
C ALA A 279 -12.44 -21.69 79.96
N GLU A 280 -12.16 -20.38 80.03
CA GLU A 280 -12.11 -19.63 81.30
C GLU A 280 -13.46 -19.62 82.04
N LEU A 281 -14.59 -19.51 81.32
CA LEU A 281 -15.93 -19.58 81.90
C LEU A 281 -16.28 -20.96 82.48
N ILE A 282 -15.81 -22.02 81.82
CA ILE A 282 -15.94 -23.40 82.31
C ILE A 282 -15.05 -23.62 83.54
N GLU A 283 -13.83 -23.11 83.53
CA GLU A 283 -12.85 -23.26 84.61
C GLU A 283 -13.23 -22.47 85.87
N SER A 284 -13.91 -21.32 85.71
CA SER A 284 -14.44 -20.50 86.81
C SER A 284 -15.78 -20.98 87.38
N GLY A 285 -16.34 -22.10 86.89
CA GLY A 285 -17.54 -22.73 87.44
C GLY A 285 -18.88 -22.10 87.02
N HIS A 286 -18.89 -21.18 86.04
CA HIS A 286 -20.10 -20.51 85.54
C HIS A 286 -20.70 -21.27 84.34
N CYS A 287 -21.13 -22.52 84.57
CA CYS A 287 -21.60 -23.43 83.53
C CYS A 287 -22.80 -22.89 82.72
N ASP A 288 -23.72 -22.17 83.35
CA ASP A 288 -24.92 -21.62 82.69
C ASP A 288 -24.59 -20.49 81.69
N GLU A 289 -23.53 -19.72 81.93
CA GLU A 289 -23.10 -18.64 81.02
C GLU A 289 -22.28 -19.19 79.86
N ALA A 290 -21.45 -20.21 80.11
CA ALA A 290 -20.73 -20.94 79.07
C ALA A 290 -21.70 -21.59 78.06
N GLU A 291 -22.79 -22.20 78.53
CA GLU A 291 -23.80 -22.82 77.66
C GLU A 291 -24.54 -21.80 76.77
N ARG A 292 -24.87 -20.61 77.31
CA ARG A 292 -25.47 -19.52 76.52
C ARG A 292 -24.51 -19.01 75.44
N GLN A 293 -23.22 -18.90 75.75
CA GLN A 293 -22.22 -18.42 74.81
C GLN A 293 -21.94 -19.45 73.70
N LEU A 294 -21.99 -20.75 74.02
CA LEU A 294 -21.94 -21.85 73.06
C LEU A 294 -23.15 -21.84 72.10
N MET A 295 -24.35 -21.64 72.64
CA MET A 295 -25.57 -21.48 71.83
C MET A 295 -25.52 -20.26 70.92
N ALA A 296 -24.95 -19.15 71.39
CA ALA A 296 -24.75 -17.94 70.58
C ALA A 296 -23.75 -18.17 69.44
N MET A 297 -22.60 -18.81 69.72
CA MET A 297 -21.62 -19.20 68.69
C MET A 297 -22.24 -20.14 67.65
N ARG A 298 -23.03 -21.13 68.08
CA ARG A 298 -23.73 -22.07 67.18
C ARG A 298 -24.69 -21.33 66.24
N LYS A 299 -25.51 -20.41 66.78
CA LYS A 299 -26.44 -19.59 66.00
C LYS A 299 -25.72 -18.71 64.99
N GLU A 300 -24.57 -18.15 65.35
CA GLU A 300 -23.81 -17.29 64.45
C GLU A 300 -23.12 -18.06 63.33
N VAL A 301 -22.63 -19.28 63.61
CA VAL A 301 -22.13 -20.21 62.58
C VAL A 301 -23.26 -20.62 61.63
N GLU A 302 -24.42 -21.06 62.14
CA GLU A 302 -25.58 -21.43 61.31
C GLU A 302 -26.06 -20.26 60.43
N ARG A 303 -26.07 -19.04 60.98
CA ARG A 303 -26.48 -17.84 60.23
C ARG A 303 -25.48 -17.46 59.13
N ARG A 304 -24.18 -17.71 59.32
CA ARG A 304 -23.14 -17.46 58.31
C ARG A 304 -23.14 -18.51 57.20
N TRP A 305 -23.43 -19.77 57.51
CA TRP A 305 -23.59 -20.84 56.51
C TRP A 305 -24.84 -20.69 55.63
N ALA A 306 -25.87 -19.97 56.10
CA ALA A 306 -27.06 -19.65 55.31
C ALA A 306 -26.88 -18.47 54.33
N LEU A 307 -25.77 -17.73 54.44
CA LEU A 307 -25.47 -16.53 53.63
C LEU A 307 -24.36 -16.75 52.57
N THR A 308 -23.72 -17.92 52.58
CA THR A 308 -22.79 -18.43 51.56
C THR A 308 -23.50 -19.36 50.60
#